data_AF-A0A2I0ABD6-F1
#
_entry.id   AF-A0A2I0ABD6-F1
#
_cell.length_a   1.000
_cell.length_b   1.000
_cell.length_c   1.000
_cell.angle_alpha   90.00
_cell.angle_beta   90.00
_cell.angle_gamma   90.00
#
_symmetry.space_group_name_H-M   'P 1'
#
loop_
_entity.id
_entity.type
_entity.pdbx_description
1 polymer ?
#
loop_
_entity_poly.entity_id
_entity_poly.type
_entity_poly.pdbx_seq_one_letter_code
_entity_poly.pdbx_strand_id
1 'polypeptide(L)'
;MTTTAVAPAVIVGGGRVGRALLGMGDGHDVLVGRGQPIPVEFEGPIFVCTRNDDLDAVLQATPPSRWNDLVFFQNGMLDPWFESKGLENANQVLAYFAVSKLGELPVDGKTDTNPEGLTAAFGKWASLVATRLHAGGLSCKVLDKNSFQKQMLEKLIWISAFMLVGARHPGATVGVVEKDYRSEVTSLIAELASAAAAERDLTFDGGMDERLRAYSRAVSHFPTAVKEVRALNPLVTYLER
;
A
#
# COMPACT_ATOMS: atom_id res chain seq x y z
N MET A 1 23.29 -9.59 16.85
CA MET A 1 22.16 -8.73 16.45
C MET A 1 21.08 -8.92 17.49
N THR A 2 20.73 -7.87 18.23
CA THR A 2 19.56 -7.89 19.12
C THR A 2 18.31 -8.00 18.27
N THR A 3 17.61 -9.12 18.33
CA THR A 3 16.30 -9.29 17.71
C THR A 3 15.34 -8.33 18.39
N THR A 4 14.98 -7.23 17.72
CA THR A 4 13.96 -6.31 18.22
C THR A 4 12.64 -7.08 18.30
N ALA A 5 12.04 -7.14 19.50
CA ALA A 5 10.79 -7.87 19.71
C ALA A 5 9.66 -7.27 18.87
N VAL A 6 8.86 -8.13 18.23
CA VAL A 6 7.65 -7.71 17.51
C VAL A 6 6.58 -7.41 18.54
N ALA A 7 6.07 -6.17 18.60
CA ALA A 7 4.96 -5.85 19.49
C ALA A 7 3.63 -6.34 18.89
N PRO A 8 2.66 -6.73 19.73
CA PRO A 8 1.36 -7.19 19.28
C PRO A 8 0.55 -6.04 18.67
N ALA A 9 -0.43 -6.39 17.83
CA ALA A 9 -1.30 -5.47 17.14
C ALA A 9 -2.76 -5.97 17.08
N VAL A 10 -3.70 -5.04 16.92
CA VAL A 10 -5.04 -5.39 16.42
C VAL A 10 -4.96 -5.45 14.89
N ILE A 11 -5.47 -6.52 14.29
CA ILE A 11 -5.49 -6.71 12.83
C ILE A 11 -6.93 -6.72 12.35
N VAL A 12 -7.32 -5.70 11.59
CA VAL A 12 -8.67 -5.56 11.04
C VAL A 12 -8.70 -6.13 9.64
N GLY A 13 -9.42 -7.23 9.46
CA GLY A 13 -9.57 -7.92 8.18
C GLY A 13 -8.65 -9.14 8.01
N GLY A 14 -9.23 -10.34 8.18
CA GLY A 14 -8.56 -11.63 8.03
C GLY A 14 -8.30 -12.10 6.60
N GLY A 15 -8.06 -11.16 5.67
CA GLY A 15 -7.68 -11.45 4.30
C GLY A 15 -6.21 -11.88 4.16
N ARG A 16 -5.70 -11.90 2.93
CA ARG A 16 -4.32 -12.34 2.61
C ARG A 16 -3.26 -11.55 3.39
N VAL A 17 -3.32 -10.21 3.33
CA VAL A 17 -2.36 -9.33 4.04
C VAL A 17 -2.53 -9.45 5.55
N GLY A 18 -3.76 -9.36 6.07
CA GLY A 18 -4.00 -9.44 7.52
C GLY A 18 -3.55 -10.77 8.13
N ARG A 19 -3.77 -11.90 7.45
CA ARG A 19 -3.27 -13.21 7.91
C ARG A 19 -1.75 -13.33 7.83
N ALA A 20 -1.12 -12.73 6.82
CA ALA A 20 0.34 -12.69 6.76
C ALA A 20 0.91 -11.88 7.93
N LEU A 21 0.35 -10.70 8.23
CA LEU A 21 0.78 -9.87 9.36
C LEU A 21 0.55 -10.56 10.71
N LEU A 22 -0.55 -11.32 10.85
CA LEU A 22 -0.83 -12.14 12.03
C LEU A 22 0.24 -13.22 12.22
N GLY A 23 0.64 -13.88 11.13
CA GLY A 23 1.71 -14.89 11.16
C GLY A 23 3.11 -14.33 11.45
N MET A 24 3.32 -13.02 11.24
CA MET A 24 4.55 -12.30 11.61
C MET A 24 4.51 -11.77 13.04
N GLY A 25 3.39 -11.90 13.75
CA GLY A 25 3.24 -11.47 15.13
C GLY A 25 3.96 -12.39 16.11
N ASP A 26 3.89 -12.01 17.39
CA ASP A 26 4.45 -12.75 18.52
C ASP A 26 3.46 -13.77 19.12
N GLY A 27 2.27 -13.90 18.54
CA GLY A 27 1.18 -14.75 19.01
C GLY A 27 0.14 -14.03 19.89
N HIS A 28 0.33 -12.76 20.23
CA HIS A 28 -0.60 -11.98 21.08
C HIS A 28 -1.47 -10.98 20.30
N ASP A 29 -1.42 -11.04 18.97
CA ASP A 29 -2.28 -10.22 18.10
C ASP A 29 -3.77 -10.55 18.26
N VAL A 30 -4.61 -9.54 18.04
CA VAL A 30 -6.07 -9.70 18.01
C VAL A 30 -6.57 -9.53 16.59
N LEU A 31 -7.12 -10.60 15.99
CA LEU A 31 -7.77 -10.52 14.69
C LEU A 31 -9.24 -10.08 14.83
N VAL A 32 -9.59 -8.98 14.20
CA VAL A 32 -10.95 -8.41 14.17
C VAL A 32 -11.58 -8.62 12.80
N GLY A 33 -12.73 -9.28 12.79
CA GLY A 33 -13.56 -9.53 11.60
C GLY A 33 -14.54 -8.40 11.29
N ARG A 34 -15.27 -8.55 10.18
CA ARG A 34 -16.32 -7.60 9.78
C ARG A 34 -17.38 -7.49 10.88
N GLY A 35 -17.69 -6.26 11.29
CA GLY A 35 -18.73 -5.97 12.28
C GLY A 35 -18.35 -6.25 13.74
N GLN A 36 -17.12 -6.73 14.00
CA GLN A 36 -16.63 -6.89 15.36
C GLN A 36 -16.04 -5.56 15.88
N PRO A 37 -16.24 -5.23 17.17
CA PRO A 37 -15.69 -4.01 17.75
C PRO A 37 -14.18 -4.09 17.89
N ILE A 38 -13.51 -2.95 17.75
CA ILE A 38 -12.08 -2.82 18.05
C ILE A 38 -11.89 -2.80 19.58
N PRO A 39 -11.00 -3.63 20.15
CA PRO A 39 -10.77 -3.65 21.60
C PRO A 39 -10.21 -2.31 22.10
N VAL A 40 -10.95 -1.64 22.98
CA VAL A 40 -10.59 -0.32 23.54
C VAL A 40 -9.31 -0.41 24.38
N GLU A 41 -9.22 -1.45 25.22
CA GLU A 41 -8.14 -1.68 26.19
C GLU A 41 -6.83 -2.16 25.56
N PHE A 42 -6.82 -2.52 24.27
CA PHE A 42 -5.60 -2.97 23.61
C PHE A 42 -4.68 -1.79 23.33
N GLU A 43 -3.53 -1.73 23.98
CA GLU A 43 -2.50 -0.73 23.68
C GLU A 43 -1.68 -1.15 22.46
N GLY A 44 -1.49 -0.23 21.50
CA GLY A 44 -0.67 -0.47 20.32
C GLY A 44 -1.37 -0.20 18.99
N PRO A 45 -0.72 -0.58 17.87
CA PRO A 45 -1.20 -0.27 16.53
C PRO A 45 -2.42 -1.11 16.14
N ILE A 46 -3.25 -0.53 15.26
CA ILE A 46 -4.39 -1.19 14.63
C ILE A 46 -4.13 -1.26 13.12
N PHE A 47 -3.74 -2.44 12.63
CA PHE A 47 -3.46 -2.67 11.22
C PHE A 47 -4.74 -2.86 10.41
N VAL A 48 -5.05 -1.92 9.53
CA VAL A 48 -6.23 -1.95 8.67
C VAL A 48 -5.88 -2.67 7.38
N CYS A 49 -6.36 -3.91 7.24
CA CYS A 49 -6.08 -4.80 6.12
C CYS A 49 -7.33 -5.13 5.29
N THR A 50 -8.37 -4.31 5.41
CA THR A 50 -9.60 -4.39 4.62
C THR A 50 -9.42 -3.74 3.24
N ARG A 51 -10.45 -3.85 2.39
CA ARG A 51 -10.51 -3.08 1.14
C ARG A 51 -10.80 -1.61 1.41
N ASN A 52 -10.54 -0.77 0.40
CA ASN A 52 -10.82 0.67 0.46
C ASN A 52 -12.30 0.95 0.75
N ASP A 53 -13.22 0.17 0.17
CA ASP A 53 -14.68 0.34 0.35
C ASP A 53 -15.16 0.06 1.79
N ASP A 54 -14.36 -0.62 2.61
CA ASP A 54 -14.71 -0.96 4.00
C ASP A 54 -14.15 0.06 5.02
N LEU A 55 -13.37 1.07 4.60
CA LEU A 55 -12.66 1.97 5.51
C LEU A 55 -13.58 2.81 6.41
N ASP A 56 -14.71 3.29 5.89
CA ASP A 56 -15.69 4.03 6.70
C ASP A 56 -16.26 3.16 7.84
N ALA A 57 -16.52 1.89 7.56
CA ALA A 57 -17.00 0.95 8.58
C ALA A 57 -15.92 0.65 9.64
N VAL A 58 -14.64 0.61 9.24
CA VAL A 58 -13.51 0.49 10.19
C VAL A 58 -13.46 1.70 11.11
N LEU A 59 -13.57 2.92 10.59
CA LEU A 59 -13.59 4.13 11.43
C LEU A 59 -14.78 4.14 12.39
N GLN A 60 -15.98 3.77 11.94
CA GLN A 60 -17.17 3.69 12.79
C GLN A 60 -17.03 2.64 13.91
N ALA A 61 -16.36 1.52 13.65
CA ALA A 61 -16.08 0.48 14.64
C ALA A 61 -14.89 0.81 15.56
N THR A 62 -14.11 1.84 15.24
CA THR A 62 -12.94 2.27 16.02
C THR A 62 -13.31 3.45 16.91
N PRO A 63 -13.09 3.36 18.25
CA PRO A 63 -13.25 4.51 19.13
C PRO A 63 -12.44 5.73 18.62
N PRO A 64 -13.01 6.95 18.60
CA PRO A 64 -12.29 8.13 18.11
C PRO A 64 -10.94 8.38 18.80
N SER A 65 -10.82 8.06 20.09
CA SER A 65 -9.56 8.13 20.85
C SER A 65 -8.44 7.24 20.28
N ARG A 66 -8.81 6.21 19.51
CA ARG A 66 -7.90 5.23 18.90
C ARG A 66 -7.66 5.46 17.42
N TRP A 67 -8.26 6.48 16.81
CA TRP A 67 -8.06 6.75 15.36
C TRP A 67 -6.59 7.02 15.01
N ASN A 68 -5.85 7.67 15.91
CA ASN A 68 -4.42 7.90 15.72
C ASN A 68 -3.60 6.60 15.76
N ASP A 69 -4.16 5.46 16.20
CA ASP A 69 -3.50 4.16 16.20
C ASP A 69 -3.72 3.34 14.92
N LEU A 70 -4.62 3.78 14.04
CA LEU A 70 -4.88 3.12 12.77
C LEU A 70 -3.67 3.23 11.85
N VAL A 71 -3.31 2.10 11.25
CA VAL A 71 -2.24 1.95 10.26
C VAL A 71 -2.82 1.35 8.99
N PHE A 72 -2.83 2.13 7.91
CA PHE A 72 -3.51 1.78 6.66
C PHE A 72 -2.55 1.07 5.69
N PHE A 73 -2.88 -0.17 5.30
CA PHE A 73 -2.12 -1.01 4.34
C PHE A 73 -2.70 -0.98 2.92
N GLN A 74 -3.52 0.03 2.64
CA GLN A 74 -4.31 0.13 1.41
C GLN A 74 -3.44 0.54 0.21
N ASN A 75 -3.93 0.21 -0.99
CA ASN A 75 -3.40 0.75 -2.24
C ASN A 75 -4.14 2.04 -2.63
N GLY A 76 -3.49 2.85 -3.47
CA GLY A 76 -4.03 4.12 -3.93
C GLY A 76 -3.54 5.31 -3.11
N MET A 77 -4.11 6.49 -3.39
CA MET A 77 -3.82 7.72 -2.65
C MET A 77 -5.02 8.05 -1.77
N LEU A 78 -4.88 7.79 -0.48
CA LEU A 78 -5.96 7.97 0.49
C LEU A 78 -6.07 9.41 1.03
N ASP A 79 -5.16 10.32 0.65
CA ASP A 79 -5.14 11.71 1.12
C ASP A 79 -6.52 12.40 1.09
N PRO A 80 -7.32 12.34 -0.01
CA PRO A 80 -8.64 12.98 -0.01
C PRO A 80 -9.61 12.37 1.00
N TRP A 81 -9.51 11.05 1.22
CA TRP A 81 -10.32 10.38 2.23
C TRP A 81 -9.85 10.77 3.63
N PHE A 82 -8.54 10.80 3.90
CA PHE A 82 -8.01 11.24 5.18
C PHE A 82 -8.41 12.67 5.52
N GLU A 83 -8.29 13.61 4.57
CA GLU A 83 -8.73 15.00 4.74
C GLU A 83 -10.21 15.09 5.10
N SER A 84 -11.06 14.29 4.44
CA SER A 84 -12.51 14.26 4.74
C SER A 84 -12.85 13.79 6.16
N LYS A 85 -11.90 13.15 6.85
CA LYS A 85 -12.05 12.60 8.21
C LYS A 85 -11.19 13.32 9.25
N GLY A 86 -10.39 14.32 8.87
CA GLY A 86 -9.42 14.97 9.75
C GLY A 86 -8.27 14.06 10.17
N LEU A 87 -7.75 13.27 9.23
CA LEU A 87 -6.71 12.24 9.44
C LEU A 87 -5.42 12.52 8.63
N GLU A 88 -5.05 13.79 8.44
CA GLU A 88 -3.99 14.24 7.51
C GLU A 88 -2.57 13.71 7.83
N ASN A 89 -2.38 13.12 9.01
CA ASN A 89 -1.13 12.47 9.43
C ASN A 89 -1.34 11.01 9.86
N ALA A 90 -2.36 10.34 9.30
CA ALA A 90 -2.61 8.93 9.54
C ALA A 90 -1.36 8.07 9.24
N ASN A 91 -1.19 7.00 10.01
CA ASN A 91 -0.12 6.04 9.78
C ASN A 91 -0.43 5.21 8.54
N GLN A 92 0.55 5.01 7.68
CA GLN A 92 0.33 4.37 6.39
C GLN A 92 1.47 3.41 6.05
N VAL A 93 1.15 2.42 5.21
CA VAL A 93 2.10 1.45 4.67
C VAL A 93 1.86 1.28 3.19
N LEU A 94 2.87 1.65 2.40
CA LEU A 94 2.93 1.34 0.97
C LEU A 94 3.48 -0.08 0.81
N ALA A 95 2.58 -1.07 0.83
CA ALA A 95 3.00 -2.47 0.67
C ALA A 95 3.49 -2.75 -0.76
N TYR A 96 4.77 -3.07 -0.92
CA TYR A 96 5.36 -3.65 -2.13
C TYR A 96 5.76 -5.09 -1.85
N PHE A 97 4.81 -5.88 -1.39
CA PHE A 97 4.94 -7.32 -1.25
C PHE A 97 3.62 -7.96 -1.67
N ALA A 98 3.68 -9.22 -2.08
CA ALA A 98 2.53 -9.93 -2.57
C ALA A 98 2.26 -11.17 -1.72
N VAL A 99 1.01 -11.38 -1.34
CA VAL A 99 0.53 -12.65 -0.79
C VAL A 99 -0.38 -13.25 -1.84
N SER A 100 0.11 -14.28 -2.54
CA SER A 100 -0.61 -14.88 -3.67
C SER A 100 -1.91 -15.54 -3.21
N LYS A 101 -1.84 -16.42 -2.20
CA LYS A 101 -3.01 -17.08 -1.60
C LYS A 101 -3.02 -16.97 -0.08
N LEU A 102 -4.20 -17.18 0.51
CA LEU A 102 -4.36 -17.16 1.96
C LEU A 102 -3.51 -18.28 2.59
N GLY A 103 -2.67 -17.92 3.56
CA GLY A 103 -1.79 -18.85 4.26
C GLY A 103 -0.43 -19.08 3.59
N GLU A 104 -0.20 -18.54 2.39
CA GLU A 104 1.14 -18.53 1.79
C GLU A 104 1.99 -17.40 2.38
N LEU A 105 3.32 -17.63 2.40
CA LEU A 105 4.27 -16.60 2.80
C LEU A 105 4.26 -15.46 1.78
N PRO A 106 4.33 -14.19 2.24
CA PRO A 106 4.48 -13.06 1.34
C PRO A 106 5.82 -13.10 0.60
N VAL A 107 5.79 -12.61 -0.62
CA VAL A 107 6.97 -12.38 -1.45
C VAL A 107 7.28 -10.88 -1.43
N ASP A 108 8.50 -10.54 -1.01
CA ASP A 108 9.02 -9.17 -1.00
C ASP A 108 9.18 -8.63 -2.43
N GLY A 109 8.85 -7.36 -2.65
CA GLY A 109 8.97 -6.67 -3.93
C GLY A 109 10.37 -6.11 -4.19
N LYS A 110 11.41 -6.76 -3.68
CA LYS A 110 12.80 -6.43 -3.99
C LYS A 110 13.08 -6.68 -5.47
N THR A 111 13.86 -5.80 -6.07
CA THR A 111 14.26 -5.87 -7.48
C THR A 111 15.76 -5.66 -7.61
N ASP A 112 16.28 -5.85 -8.82
CA ASP A 112 17.63 -5.46 -9.21
C ASP A 112 17.89 -3.95 -9.04
N THR A 113 16.88 -3.12 -9.30
CA THR A 113 16.95 -1.65 -9.13
C THR A 113 16.74 -1.19 -7.69
N ASN A 114 16.13 -2.03 -6.84
CA ASN A 114 15.80 -1.73 -5.44
C ASN A 114 16.03 -2.98 -4.56
N PRO A 115 17.29 -3.40 -4.37
CA PRO A 115 17.63 -4.57 -3.57
C PRO A 115 17.29 -4.39 -2.08
N GLU A 116 17.18 -3.14 -1.62
CA GLU A 116 16.72 -2.78 -0.28
C GLU A 116 15.18 -2.87 -0.13
N GLY A 117 14.46 -2.96 -1.25
CA GLY A 117 13.00 -3.08 -1.31
C GLY A 117 12.24 -1.76 -1.35
N LEU A 118 10.98 -1.83 -1.78
CA LEU A 118 10.13 -0.66 -2.01
C LEU A 118 9.08 -0.45 -0.91
N THR A 119 8.81 -1.46 -0.06
CA THR A 119 7.82 -1.30 1.01
C THR A 119 8.24 -0.20 1.96
N ALA A 120 7.32 0.70 2.31
CA ALA A 120 7.60 1.81 3.21
C ALA A 120 6.44 2.06 4.17
N ALA A 121 6.79 2.52 5.37
CA ALA A 121 5.86 2.90 6.42
C ALA A 121 6.08 4.37 6.84
N PHE A 122 4.99 5.05 7.19
CA PHE A 122 4.96 6.41 7.68
C PHE A 122 4.05 6.52 8.92
N GLY A 123 4.38 7.48 9.79
CA GLY A 123 3.63 7.78 11.01
C GLY A 123 4.27 7.20 12.28
N LYS A 124 3.59 7.40 13.40
CA LYS A 124 4.08 7.05 14.75
C LYS A 124 4.41 5.55 14.90
N TRP A 125 3.70 4.69 14.17
CA TRP A 125 3.87 3.24 14.23
C TRP A 125 4.84 2.68 13.18
N ALA A 126 5.45 3.53 12.35
CA ALA A 126 6.25 3.08 11.20
C ALA A 126 7.41 2.16 11.59
N SER A 127 8.15 2.48 12.65
CA SER A 127 9.26 1.62 13.13
C SER A 127 8.77 0.24 13.57
N LEU A 128 7.60 0.17 14.20
CA LEU A 128 7.01 -1.07 14.69
C LEU A 128 6.53 -1.95 13.53
N VAL A 129 5.89 -1.32 12.53
CA VAL A 129 5.56 -1.96 11.25
C VAL A 129 6.82 -2.53 10.60
N ALA A 130 7.89 -1.73 10.51
CA ALA A 130 9.13 -2.17 9.89
C ALA A 130 9.76 -3.35 10.63
N THR A 131 9.81 -3.32 11.97
CA THR A 131 10.28 -4.46 12.78
C THR A 131 9.47 -5.72 12.49
N ARG A 132 8.14 -5.63 12.41
CA ARG A 132 7.29 -6.77 12.11
C ARG A 132 7.52 -7.32 10.70
N LEU A 133 7.59 -6.45 9.69
CA LEU A 133 7.84 -6.87 8.31
C LEU A 133 9.23 -7.52 8.17
N HIS A 134 10.25 -6.97 8.82
CA HIS A 134 11.59 -7.57 8.85
C HIS A 134 11.59 -8.94 9.53
N ALA A 135 10.85 -9.12 10.63
CA ALA A 135 10.68 -10.43 11.28
C ALA A 135 10.00 -11.45 10.36
N GLY A 136 9.11 -10.98 9.47
CA GLY A 136 8.51 -11.76 8.39
C GLY A 136 9.39 -11.97 7.15
N GLY A 137 10.65 -11.52 7.16
CA GLY A 137 11.57 -11.62 6.02
C GLY A 137 11.32 -10.62 4.89
N LEU A 138 10.48 -9.60 5.12
CA LEU A 138 10.16 -8.54 4.16
C LEU A 138 10.95 -7.27 4.44
N SER A 139 11.32 -6.54 3.41
CA SER A 139 11.82 -5.17 3.51
C SER A 139 10.75 -4.21 4.03
N CYS A 140 11.18 -3.19 4.77
CA CYS A 140 10.37 -2.01 5.03
C CYS A 140 11.25 -0.80 5.38
N LYS A 141 11.08 0.29 4.64
CA LYS A 141 11.67 1.60 4.97
C LYS A 141 10.75 2.35 5.93
N VAL A 142 11.33 3.16 6.81
CA VAL A 142 10.60 4.18 7.55
C VAL A 142 10.92 5.52 6.91
N LEU A 143 9.90 6.21 6.41
CA LEU A 143 10.06 7.46 5.67
C LEU A 143 9.44 8.63 6.43
N ASP A 144 10.02 9.81 6.25
CA ASP A 144 9.38 11.07 6.60
C ASP A 144 8.23 11.38 5.62
N LYS A 145 7.43 12.39 5.95
CA LYS A 145 6.21 12.74 5.20
C LYS A 145 6.50 13.01 3.72
N ASN A 146 7.53 13.80 3.41
CA ASN A 146 7.81 14.22 2.04
C ASN A 146 8.31 13.03 1.20
N SER A 147 9.22 12.24 1.77
CA SER A 147 9.73 11.03 1.10
C SER A 147 8.62 9.99 0.89
N PHE A 148 7.73 9.81 1.88
CA PHE A 148 6.59 8.91 1.77
C PHE A 148 5.60 9.36 0.69
N GLN A 149 5.28 10.66 0.62
CA GLN A 149 4.37 11.20 -0.39
C GLN A 149 4.89 11.01 -1.82
N LYS A 150 6.20 11.24 -2.06
CA LYS A 150 6.81 10.95 -3.35
C LYS A 150 6.63 9.48 -3.74
N GLN A 151 6.95 8.56 -2.83
CA GLN A 151 6.83 7.14 -3.10
C GLN A 151 5.37 6.67 -3.28
N MET A 152 4.44 7.25 -2.53
CA MET A 152 3.00 7.00 -2.70
C MET A 152 2.54 7.35 -4.11
N LEU A 153 2.99 8.48 -4.65
CA LEU A 153 2.68 8.88 -6.02
C LEU A 153 3.37 7.98 -7.05
N GLU A 154 4.61 7.55 -6.84
CA GLU A 154 5.24 6.55 -7.72
C GLU A 154 4.41 5.25 -7.75
N LYS A 155 3.94 4.79 -6.59
CA LYS A 155 3.08 3.61 -6.50
C LYS A 155 1.73 3.80 -7.20
N LEU A 156 1.14 4.99 -7.05
CA LEU A 156 -0.12 5.35 -7.70
C LEU A 156 0.05 5.37 -9.22
N ILE A 157 1.11 6.00 -9.72
CA ILE A 157 1.44 6.04 -11.15
C ILE A 157 1.62 4.62 -11.69
N TRP A 158 2.36 3.77 -10.96
CA TRP A 158 2.55 2.37 -11.34
C TRP A 158 1.23 1.62 -11.47
N ILE A 159 0.39 1.62 -10.43
CA ILE A 159 -0.85 0.86 -10.46
C ILE A 159 -1.81 1.43 -11.51
N SER A 160 -1.90 2.76 -11.64
CA SER A 160 -2.75 3.39 -12.64
C SER A 160 -2.29 3.04 -14.07
N ALA A 161 -1.00 3.18 -14.37
CA ALA A 161 -0.50 2.93 -15.72
C ALA A 161 -0.63 1.45 -16.12
N PHE A 162 -0.18 0.53 -15.27
CA PHE A 162 -0.21 -0.91 -15.58
C PHE A 162 -1.63 -1.46 -15.65
N MET A 163 -2.54 -1.04 -14.76
CA MET A 163 -3.91 -1.52 -14.77
C MET A 163 -4.73 -0.93 -15.93
N LEU A 164 -4.51 0.35 -16.29
CA LEU A 164 -5.21 0.99 -17.42
C LEU A 164 -4.75 0.43 -18.76
N VAL A 165 -3.43 0.29 -18.99
CA VAL A 165 -2.93 -0.33 -20.23
C VAL A 165 -3.39 -1.77 -20.31
N GLY A 166 -3.30 -2.54 -19.22
CA GLY A 166 -3.81 -3.91 -19.19
C GLY A 166 -5.32 -4.03 -19.45
N ALA A 167 -6.13 -3.08 -19.00
CA ALA A 167 -7.57 -3.06 -19.30
C ALA A 167 -7.90 -2.83 -20.78
N ARG A 168 -7.00 -2.18 -21.54
CA ARG A 168 -7.11 -2.06 -23.01
C ARG A 168 -6.79 -3.36 -23.74
N HIS A 169 -6.10 -4.30 -23.06
CA HIS A 169 -5.60 -5.54 -23.63
C HIS A 169 -6.16 -6.75 -22.85
N PRO A 170 -7.37 -7.24 -23.19
CA PRO A 170 -8.07 -8.25 -22.41
C PRO A 170 -7.21 -9.49 -22.09
N GLY A 171 -7.15 -9.84 -20.79
CA GLY A 171 -6.39 -10.98 -20.30
C GLY A 171 -4.89 -10.72 -20.09
N ALA A 172 -4.40 -9.50 -20.34
CA ALA A 172 -3.02 -9.15 -20.05
C ALA A 172 -2.70 -9.29 -18.54
N THR A 173 -1.52 -9.82 -18.25
CA THR A 173 -0.92 -9.73 -16.92
C THR A 173 -0.01 -8.50 -16.84
N VAL A 174 0.41 -8.14 -15.64
CA VAL A 174 1.39 -7.06 -15.43
C VAL A 174 2.67 -7.30 -16.25
N GLY A 175 3.12 -8.56 -16.36
CA GLY A 175 4.28 -8.94 -17.16
C GLY A 175 4.06 -8.79 -18.66
N VAL A 176 2.86 -9.13 -19.16
CA VAL A 176 2.49 -8.89 -20.57
C VAL A 176 2.51 -7.39 -20.88
N VAL A 177 1.97 -6.55 -19.99
CA VAL A 177 2.04 -5.09 -20.16
C VAL A 177 3.47 -4.57 -20.18
N GLU A 178 4.34 -5.03 -19.27
CA GLU A 178 5.74 -4.61 -19.22
C GLU A 178 6.53 -5.00 -20.48
N LYS A 179 6.24 -6.19 -21.02
CA LYS A 179 6.99 -6.77 -22.13
C LYS A 179 6.44 -6.35 -23.50
N ASP A 180 5.15 -6.57 -23.72
CA ASP A 180 4.52 -6.51 -25.05
C ASP A 180 3.87 -5.14 -25.33
N TYR A 181 3.47 -4.41 -24.28
CA TYR A 181 2.85 -3.07 -24.36
C TYR A 181 3.71 -1.98 -23.71
N ARG A 182 5.03 -2.17 -23.76
CA ARG A 182 6.02 -1.31 -23.11
C ARG A 182 5.92 0.17 -23.48
N SER A 183 5.76 0.47 -24.76
CA SER A 183 5.67 1.86 -25.23
C SER A 183 4.43 2.56 -24.67
N GLU A 184 3.30 1.87 -24.60
CA GLU A 184 2.06 2.41 -24.03
C GLU A 184 2.23 2.71 -22.55
N VAL A 185 2.77 1.76 -21.77
CA VAL A 185 2.92 1.94 -20.33
C VAL A 185 3.97 3.00 -19.98
N THR A 186 5.11 3.06 -20.68
CA THR A 186 6.12 4.11 -20.46
C THR A 186 5.58 5.49 -20.83
N SER A 187 4.80 5.61 -21.92
CA SER A 187 4.16 6.88 -22.28
C SER A 187 3.17 7.34 -21.20
N LEU A 188 2.36 6.42 -20.68
CA LEU A 188 1.37 6.75 -19.64
C LEU A 188 2.03 7.06 -18.29
N ILE A 189 3.11 6.35 -17.91
CA ILE A 189 3.91 6.68 -16.72
C ILE A 189 4.44 8.11 -16.83
N ALA A 190 4.99 8.51 -17.99
CA ALA A 190 5.52 9.86 -18.20
C ALA A 190 4.43 10.94 -18.09
N GLU A 191 3.26 10.71 -18.68
CA GLU A 191 2.11 11.63 -18.60
C GLU A 191 1.64 11.81 -17.15
N LEU A 192 1.39 10.70 -16.45
CA LEU A 192 0.93 10.73 -15.06
C LEU A 192 1.98 11.34 -14.12
N ALA A 193 3.26 11.07 -14.35
CA ALA A 193 4.35 11.67 -13.60
C ALA A 193 4.41 13.18 -13.78
N SER A 194 4.29 13.66 -15.01
CA SER A 194 4.28 15.10 -15.30
C SER A 194 3.10 15.79 -14.62
N ALA A 195 1.90 15.18 -14.68
CA ALA A 195 0.72 15.72 -14.03
C ALA A 195 0.85 15.73 -12.50
N ALA A 196 1.31 14.63 -11.90
CA ALA A 196 1.49 14.53 -10.46
C ALA A 196 2.57 15.50 -9.94
N ALA A 197 3.67 15.67 -10.68
CA ALA A 197 4.73 16.61 -10.35
C ALA A 197 4.22 18.07 -10.34
N ALA A 198 3.44 18.45 -11.35
CA ALA A 198 2.83 19.79 -11.44
C ALA A 198 1.79 20.04 -10.34
N GLU A 199 0.92 19.05 -10.08
CA GLU A 199 -0.16 19.15 -9.09
C GLU A 199 0.36 19.18 -7.64
N ARG A 200 1.50 18.55 -7.37
CA ARG A 200 2.07 18.41 -6.02
C ARG A 200 3.33 19.24 -5.79
N ASP A 201 3.69 20.09 -6.75
CA ASP A 201 4.90 20.91 -6.74
C ASP A 201 6.14 20.13 -6.27
N LEU A 202 6.38 18.98 -6.93
CA LEU A 202 7.47 18.08 -6.56
C LEU A 202 8.27 17.61 -7.77
N THR A 203 9.46 17.09 -7.47
CA THR A 203 10.32 16.42 -8.44
C THR A 203 10.52 14.96 -8.02
N PHE A 204 10.21 14.04 -8.94
CA PHE A 204 10.49 12.62 -8.79
C PHE A 204 11.99 12.33 -8.98
N ASP A 205 12.47 11.28 -8.32
CA ASP A 205 13.86 10.85 -8.48
C ASP A 205 14.05 10.19 -9.84
N GLY A 206 15.20 10.45 -10.48
CA GLY A 206 15.55 9.86 -11.78
C GLY A 206 15.48 8.33 -11.78
N GLY A 207 15.18 7.72 -12.93
CA GLY A 207 15.07 6.27 -13.08
C GLY A 207 13.74 5.65 -12.64
N MET A 208 12.70 6.47 -12.40
CA MET A 208 11.38 5.98 -11.99
C MET A 208 10.78 4.95 -12.96
N ASP A 209 10.78 5.18 -14.28
CA ASP A 209 10.26 4.21 -15.27
C ASP A 209 10.92 2.84 -15.11
N GLU A 210 12.25 2.83 -14.97
CA GLU A 210 13.01 1.60 -14.79
C GLU A 210 12.65 0.88 -13.48
N ARG A 211 12.55 1.62 -12.35
CA ARG A 211 12.12 1.05 -11.06
C ARG A 211 10.73 0.45 -11.13
N LEU A 212 9.78 1.19 -11.72
CA LEU A 212 8.38 0.75 -11.82
C LEU A 212 8.25 -0.50 -12.69
N ARG A 213 9.00 -0.56 -13.80
CA ARG A 213 9.04 -1.74 -14.67
C ARG A 213 9.78 -2.92 -14.02
N ALA A 214 10.84 -2.67 -13.25
CA ALA A 214 11.51 -3.70 -12.47
C ALA A 214 10.57 -4.36 -11.47
N TYR A 215 9.79 -3.55 -10.74
CA TYR A 215 8.78 -4.08 -9.85
C TYR A 215 7.70 -4.88 -10.61
N SER A 216 7.24 -4.39 -11.77
CA SER A 216 6.30 -5.12 -12.62
C SER A 216 6.79 -6.51 -13.03
N ARG A 217 8.09 -6.70 -13.26
CA ARG A 217 8.66 -8.03 -13.53
C ARG A 217 8.54 -8.97 -12.33
N ALA A 218 8.73 -8.46 -11.11
CA ALA A 218 8.58 -9.23 -9.87
C ALA A 218 7.13 -9.69 -9.62
N VAL A 219 6.14 -8.91 -10.08
CA VAL A 219 4.71 -9.22 -9.97
C VAL A 219 4.07 -9.62 -11.31
N SER A 220 4.87 -10.13 -12.25
CA SER A 220 4.50 -10.33 -13.66
C SER A 220 3.28 -11.22 -13.92
N HIS A 221 2.97 -12.15 -13.00
CA HIS A 221 1.87 -13.10 -13.12
C HIS A 221 0.52 -12.54 -12.66
N PHE A 222 0.50 -11.38 -11.99
CA PHE A 222 -0.76 -10.79 -11.52
C PHE A 222 -1.60 -10.29 -12.70
N PRO A 223 -2.92 -10.56 -12.70
CA PRO A 223 -3.80 -10.05 -13.74
C PRO A 223 -3.95 -8.53 -13.60
N THR A 224 -3.99 -7.82 -14.73
CA THR A 224 -4.36 -6.42 -14.71
C THR A 224 -5.87 -6.29 -14.56
N ALA A 225 -6.32 -5.41 -13.66
CA ALA A 225 -7.73 -5.09 -13.51
C ALA A 225 -7.88 -3.70 -12.92
N VAL A 226 -8.78 -2.91 -13.50
CA VAL A 226 -9.19 -1.64 -12.91
C VAL A 226 -10.15 -1.95 -11.76
N LYS A 227 -9.68 -1.75 -10.53
CA LYS A 227 -10.44 -1.94 -9.28
C LYS A 227 -10.29 -0.68 -8.43
N GLU A 228 -11.24 -0.41 -7.53
CA GLU A 228 -11.14 0.69 -6.56
C GLU A 228 -10.84 2.06 -7.22
N VAL A 229 -11.53 2.36 -8.33
CA VAL A 229 -11.25 3.53 -9.19
C VAL A 229 -11.21 4.85 -8.41
N ARG A 230 -12.05 5.03 -7.39
CA ARG A 230 -12.04 6.24 -6.54
C ARG A 230 -10.72 6.44 -5.80
N ALA A 231 -10.08 5.37 -5.34
CA ALA A 231 -8.80 5.41 -4.64
C ALA A 231 -7.59 5.44 -5.59
N LEU A 232 -7.74 4.86 -6.80
CA LEU A 232 -6.69 4.86 -7.83
C LEU A 232 -6.73 6.11 -8.73
N ASN A 233 -7.84 6.84 -8.74
CA ASN A 233 -8.05 8.04 -9.53
C ASN A 233 -8.84 9.08 -8.73
N PRO A 234 -8.18 9.80 -7.80
CA PRO A 234 -8.82 10.85 -7.03
C PRO A 234 -9.37 11.99 -7.91
N LEU A 235 -8.83 12.16 -9.14
CA LEU A 235 -9.33 13.13 -10.13
C LEU A 235 -10.72 12.76 -10.68
N VAL A 236 -11.14 11.49 -10.65
CA VAL A 236 -12.53 11.11 -10.99
C VAL A 236 -13.52 11.73 -10.00
N THR A 237 -13.11 11.92 -8.75
CA THR A 237 -13.93 12.61 -7.73
C THR A 237 -14.11 14.11 -8.03
N TYR A 238 -13.18 14.71 -8.78
CA TYR A 238 -13.25 16.11 -9.20
C TYR A 238 -14.10 16.33 -10.46
N LEU A 239 -14.26 15.30 -11.30
CA LEU A 239 -15.12 15.34 -12.49
C LEU A 239 -16.60 15.01 -12.21
N GLU A 240 -16.90 14.46 -11.03
CA GLU A 240 -18.26 14.26 -10.52
C GLU A 240 -18.80 15.48 -9.72
N ARG A 241 -18.13 16.65 -9.77
CA ARG A 241 -18.59 17.92 -9.18
C ARG A 241 -18.89 18.97 -10.23
#